data_AF-A0A968KJE2-F1
#
_entry.id   AF-A0A968KJE2-F1
#
_cell.length_a   1.000
_cell.length_b   1.000
_cell.length_c   1.000
_cell.angle_alpha   90.00
_cell.angle_beta   90.00
_cell.angle_gamma   90.00
#
_symmetry.space_group_name_H-M   'P 1'
#
loop_
_entity.id
_entity.type
_entity.pdbx_description
1 polymer ?
#
loop_
_entity_poly.entity_id
_entity_poly.type
_entity_poly.pdbx_seq_one_letter_code
_entity_poly.pdbx_strand_id
1 'polypeptide(L)' 'SKEGQPLMLRGPMLGGIIQQFLQNVEWGELDYLIIDLPPGTGDVQLTLTQRAPLSGAIVVTTPQEVSLIDARKGV' A
#
# COMPACT_ATOMS: atom_id res chain seq x y z
N SER A 1 16.84 4.65 17.75
CA SER A 1 17.28 4.16 16.43
C SER A 1 18.07 5.27 15.75
N LYS A 2 19.13 4.97 14.98
CA LYS A 2 19.82 5.99 14.18
C LYS A 2 18.91 6.41 13.02
N GLU A 3 18.76 7.70 12.79
CA GLU A 3 18.06 8.26 11.63
C GLU A 3 18.62 7.66 10.33
N GLY A 4 17.74 7.22 9.44
CA GLY A 4 18.11 6.72 8.10
C GLY A 4 18.36 5.22 7.96
N GLN A 5 18.22 4.40 9.02
CA GLN A 5 18.22 2.95 8.82
C GLN A 5 16.82 2.47 8.39
N PRO A 6 16.68 1.80 7.23
CA PRO A 6 15.41 1.23 6.83
C PRO A 6 15.02 0.16 7.84
N LEU A 7 13.88 0.38 8.51
CA LEU A 7 13.29 -0.65 9.35
C LEU A 7 12.74 -1.73 8.40
N MET A 8 13.42 -2.88 8.31
CA MET A 8 12.90 -4.03 7.58
C MET A 8 11.72 -4.62 8.36
N LEU A 9 10.53 -4.08 8.12
CA LEU A 9 9.29 -4.61 8.65
C LEU A 9 8.95 -5.92 7.90
N ARG A 10 8.84 -7.03 8.64
CA ARG A 10 8.44 -8.32 8.06
C ARG A 10 6.94 -8.33 7.74
N GLY A 11 6.54 -9.09 6.71
CA GLY A 11 5.16 -9.15 6.19
C GLY A 11 4.03 -9.17 7.25
N PRO A 12 4.08 -10.03 8.29
CA PRO A 12 3.04 -10.08 9.32
C PRO A 12 2.89 -8.79 10.14
N MET A 13 3.97 -8.05 10.37
CA MET A 13 3.91 -6.76 11.08
C MET A 13 3.31 -5.67 10.21
N LEU A 14 3.48 -5.78 8.89
CA LEU A 14 3.03 -4.77 7.93
C LEU A 14 1.49 -4.71 7.86
N GLY A 15 0.82 -5.87 7.89
CA GLY A 15 -0.64 -5.93 7.96
C GLY A 15 -1.23 -5.31 9.24
N GLY A 16 -0.54 -5.48 10.37
CA GLY A 16 -0.92 -4.85 11.64
C GLY A 16 -0.78 -3.32 11.61
N ILE A 17 0.29 -2.83 10.99
CA ILE A 17 0.52 -1.39 10.80
C ILE A 17 -0.55 -0.77 9.89
N ILE A 18 -0.93 -1.44 8.78
CA ILE A 18 -2.01 -0.96 7.91
C ILE A 18 -3.31 -0.84 8.69
N GLN A 19 -3.65 -1.85 9.51
CA GLN A 19 -4.84 -1.80 10.35
C GLN A 19 -4.79 -0.64 11.34
N GLN A 20 -3.63 -0.40 11.97
CA GLN A 20 -3.44 0.73 12.86
C GLN A 20 -3.63 2.07 12.14
N PHE A 21 -3.13 2.23 10.92
CA PHE A 21 -3.36 3.45 10.12
C PHE A 21 -4.83 3.64 9.74
N LEU A 22 -5.55 2.57 9.40
CA LEU A 22 -6.95 2.66 9.00
C LEU A 22 -7.92 2.86 10.17
N GLN A 23 -7.60 2.33 11.36
CA GLN A 23 -8.54 2.29 12.49
C GLN A 23 -8.14 3.16 13.68
N ASN A 24 -6.84 3.40 13.88
CA ASN A 24 -6.31 4.02 15.09
C ASN A 24 -5.66 5.39 14.82
N VAL A 25 -5.93 5.98 13.65
CA VAL A 25 -5.54 7.34 13.30
C VAL A 25 -6.81 8.18 13.12
N GLU A 26 -6.86 9.33 13.78
CA GLU A 26 -7.95 10.29 13.66
C GLU A 26 -7.79 11.10 12.37
N TRP A 27 -8.25 10.55 11.26
CA TRP A 27 -8.25 11.23 9.96
C TRP A 27 -9.27 12.37 9.87
N GLY A 28 -10.33 12.32 10.68
CA GLY A 28 -11.47 13.24 10.61
C GLY A 28 -12.35 12.98 9.38
N GLU A 29 -13.05 14.03 8.95
CA GLU A 29 -13.84 14.00 7.72
C GLU A 29 -12.93 14.19 6.50
N LEU A 30 -12.91 13.22 5.60
CA LEU A 30 -12.13 13.26 4.37
C LEU A 30 -13.01 12.92 3.17
N ASP A 31 -12.88 13.69 2.08
CA ASP A 31 -13.43 13.29 0.78
C ASP A 31 -12.64 12.12 0.18
N TYR A 32 -11.31 12.11 0.38
CA TYR A 32 -10.40 11.11 -0.15
C TYR A 32 -9.24 10.82 0.81
N LEU A 33 -8.89 9.54 0.92
CA LEU A 33 -7.67 9.06 1.57
C LEU A 33 -6.79 8.36 0.52
N ILE A 34 -5.63 8.93 0.22
CA ILE A 34 -4.67 8.34 -0.73
C ILE A 34 -3.68 7.48 0.06
N ILE A 35 -3.47 6.25 -0.40
CA ILE A 35 -2.55 5.30 0.20
C ILE A 35 -1.45 4.99 -0.81
N ASP A 36 -0.22 5.37 -0.48
CA ASP A 36 0.95 5.01 -1.28
C ASP A 36 1.40 3.59 -0.91
N LEU A 37 1.38 2.70 -1.90
CA LEU A 37 1.68 1.30 -1.72
C LEU A 37 3.12 1.02 -2.17
N PRO A 38 3.89 0.19 -1.45
CA PRO A 38 5.17 -0.29 -1.96
C PRO A 38 4.96 -1.04 -3.30
N PRO A 39 5.96 -1.05 -4.19
CA PRO A 39 5.83 -1.69 -5.50
C PRO A 39 5.61 -3.21 -5.39
N GLY A 40 4.81 -3.76 -6.31
CA GLY A 40 4.55 -5.20 -6.43
C GLY A 40 3.31 -5.70 -5.66
N THR A 41 2.89 -6.93 -5.94
CA THR A 41 1.65 -7.56 -5.43
C THR A 41 1.79 -8.21 -4.06
N GLY A 42 2.55 -7.59 -3.16
CA GLY A 42 2.86 -8.17 -1.85
C GLY A 42 1.66 -8.21 -0.89
N ASP A 43 1.85 -8.85 0.26
CA ASP A 43 0.84 -9.02 1.32
C ASP A 43 0.15 -7.72 1.75
N VAL A 44 0.80 -6.56 1.61
CA VAL A 44 0.25 -5.23 1.90
C VAL A 44 -0.95 -4.93 1.02
N GLN A 45 -0.80 -5.11 -0.29
CA GLN A 45 -1.85 -4.78 -1.25
C GLN A 45 -3.06 -5.69 -1.03
N LEU A 46 -2.83 -7.00 -0.81
CA LEU A 46 -3.88 -7.96 -0.49
C LEU A 46 -4.57 -7.67 0.85
N THR A 47 -3.81 -7.31 1.88
CA THR A 47 -4.37 -6.95 3.18
C THR A 47 -5.21 -5.68 3.08
N LEU A 48 -4.77 -4.70 2.30
CA LEU A 48 -5.49 -3.45 2.10
C LEU A 48 -6.82 -3.69 1.35
N THR A 49 -6.81 -4.47 0.27
CA THR A 49 -8.04 -4.79 -0.49
C THR A 49 -9.04 -5.59 0.33
N GLN A 50 -8.58 -6.40 1.28
CA GLN A 50 -9.47 -7.16 2.17
C GLN A 50 -10.04 -6.35 3.33
N ARG A 51 -9.35 -5.30 3.78
CA ARG A 51 -9.66 -4.61 5.04
C ARG A 51 -10.18 -3.18 4.88
N ALA A 52 -9.84 -2.50 3.79
CA ALA A 52 -10.29 -1.14 3.51
C ALA A 52 -11.40 -1.15 2.45
N PRO A 53 -12.45 -0.32 2.60
CA PRO A 53 -13.43 -0.10 1.54
C PRO A 53 -12.80 0.78 0.45
N LEU A 54 -12.04 0.16 -0.45
CA LEU A 54 -11.37 0.86 -1.55
C LEU A 54 -12.37 1.33 -2.61
N SER A 55 -12.32 2.61 -2.95
CA SER A 55 -13.12 3.18 -4.05
C SER A 55 -12.50 2.91 -5.43
N GLY A 56 -11.21 2.64 -5.49
CA GLY A 56 -10.47 2.37 -6.72
C GLY A 56 -8.97 2.35 -6.49
N ALA A 57 -8.20 2.13 -7.57
CA ALA A 57 -6.75 2.13 -7.56
C ALA A 57 -6.20 2.89 -8.78
N ILE A 58 -5.06 3.55 -8.60
CA ILE A 58 -4.31 4.20 -9.68
C ILE A 58 -3.03 3.40 -9.89
N VAL A 59 -2.85 2.85 -11.09
CA VAL A 59 -1.65 2.10 -11.45
C VAL A 59 -0.65 3.05 -12.10
N VAL A 60 0.52 3.19 -11.48
CA VAL A 60 1.62 4.00 -12.00
C VAL A 60 2.63 3.09 -12.67
N THR A 61 2.97 3.38 -13.92
CA THR A 61 3.95 2.61 -14.70
C THR A 61 4.77 3.53 -15.60
N THR A 62 5.83 3.00 -16.17
CA THR A 62 6.68 3.66 -17.16
C THR A 62 6.51 3.01 -18.53
N PRO A 63 6.86 3.67 -19.65
CA PRO A 63 6.56 3.17 -20.99
C PRO A 63 7.30 1.89 -21.42
N GLN A 64 8.27 1.42 -20.63
CA GLN A 64 9.04 0.22 -20.92
C GLN A 64 8.15 -1.03 -20.83
N GLU A 65 8.32 -1.94 -21.79
CA GLU A 65 7.49 -3.14 -21.91
C GLU A 65 7.47 -3.99 -20.62
N VAL A 66 8.61 -4.12 -19.93
CA VAL A 66 8.72 -4.83 -18.65
C VAL A 66 7.83 -4.18 -17.58
N SER A 67 7.88 -2.85 -17.44
CA SER A 67 7.04 -2.12 -16.48
C SER A 67 5.55 -2.23 -16.81
N LEU A 68 5.19 -2.28 -18.10
CA LEU A 68 3.80 -2.47 -18.52
C LEU A 68 3.27 -3.86 -18.16
N ILE A 69 4.10 -4.90 -18.32
CA ILE A 69 3.75 -6.26 -17.95
C ILE A 69 3.55 -6.36 -16.42
N ASP A 70 4.44 -5.78 -15.63
CA ASP A 70 4.34 -5.84 -14.17
C ASP A 70 3.16 -5.02 -13.64
N ALA A 71 2.89 -3.85 -14.23
CA ALA A 71 1.71 -3.05 -13.89
C ALA A 71 0.40 -3.78 -14.16
N ARG A 72 0.32 -4.59 -15.23
CA ARG A 72 -0.87 -5.41 -15.54
C ARG A 72 -1.06 -6.58 -14.59
N LYS A 73 0.03 -7.16 -14.06
CA LYS A 73 -0.05 -8.22 -13.04
C LYS A 73 -0.48 -7.68 -11.67
N GLY A 74 -0.29 -6.37 -11.45
CA GLY A 74 -0.59 -5.67 -10.20
C GLY A 74 -2.05 -5.32 -9.96
N VAL A 75 -2.93 -5.55 -10.95
CA VAL A 75 -4.37 -5.33 -10.90
C VAL A 75 -5.08 -6.67 -10.82
#